data_AF-A0A7W5BHR3-F1
#
_entry.id   AF-A0A7W5BHR3-F1
#
_cell.length_a   1.000
_cell.length_b   1.000
_cell.length_c   1.000
_cell.angle_alpha   90.00
_cell.angle_beta   90.00
_cell.angle_gamma   90.00
#
_symmetry.space_group_name_H-M   'P 1'
#
loop_
_entity.id
_entity.type
_entity.pdbx_description
1 polymer ?
#
loop_
_entity_poly.entity_id
_entity_poly.type
_entity_poly.pdbx_seq_one_letter_code
_entity_poly.pdbx_strand_id
1 'polypeptide(L)'
;MTLLVAGACEGGAWMVADTAITGETMPTRSREYRIKIEPIQESALIGFANVPSVATQTIRSAATKPQGMQTVEFLLQEHRKGQHADFIYAYLQDNVSHLYCIKDGKATKSAVAFIGSHDAFSAFQEIKHARTLNPAPDAMHIFLAGHAGTSPSPNEQKPQLYTDVTAAILAMENLFSKSSERGVGGTAIPYIVTGTGTFLYNYGYSVTDPGINKLKPGSLVMHGTPQFGGYGVSVTELRERDGIVIYWLQRPGGIVWLKSNDWYEPHHFSGSPSQFKAAVSTTLGREVDLWFGDEEQGAPESLRLLHDHVGRPRLIMAESRRSLSFSWMQGSEDDFSISSEALKIGDAAMSSEQDEPNAQISAKCVDDGVIATLTLTDGSTTGSVQLSASELDNLIRHLARIRSEMTPEVPIELEKGKAINAVTDPVWRTRPMLHPSMPGELLLLRHRGLGWLGFVLPPHEVAALGAYLVKSSEQ
;
A
#
# COMPACT_ATOMS: atom_id res chain seq x y z
N MET A 1 -6.15 -17.85 -23.36
CA MET A 1 -6.66 -16.49 -23.63
C MET A 1 -6.07 -15.51 -22.62
N THR A 2 -6.10 -14.22 -22.93
CA THR A 2 -5.58 -13.13 -22.07
C THR A 2 -6.57 -11.97 -22.11
N LEU A 3 -6.66 -11.18 -21.04
CA LEU A 3 -7.18 -9.83 -21.08
C LEU A 3 -6.13 -8.91 -20.46
N LEU A 4 -5.67 -7.94 -21.24
CA LEU A 4 -4.82 -6.85 -20.77
C LEU A 4 -5.43 -5.54 -21.26
N VAL A 5 -5.65 -4.63 -20.32
CA VAL A 5 -6.19 -3.29 -20.57
C VAL A 5 -5.18 -2.25 -20.09
N ALA A 6 -5.08 -1.13 -20.81
CA ALA A 6 -4.15 -0.07 -20.50
C ALA A 6 -4.75 1.30 -20.79
N GLY A 7 -4.27 2.30 -20.06
CA GLY A 7 -4.63 3.70 -20.25
C GLY A 7 -3.43 4.62 -20.06
N ALA A 8 -3.45 5.76 -20.75
CA ALA A 8 -2.48 6.82 -20.64
C ALA A 8 -3.20 8.14 -20.34
N CYS A 9 -2.71 8.87 -19.35
CA CYS A 9 -3.21 10.19 -18.97
C CYS A 9 -2.03 11.15 -18.78
N GLU A 10 -2.30 12.42 -18.49
CA GLU A 10 -1.23 13.37 -18.20
C GLU A 10 -0.39 12.88 -17.00
N GLY A 11 0.94 12.88 -17.15
CA GLY A 11 1.88 12.51 -16.10
C GLY A 11 2.00 11.01 -15.78
N GLY A 12 1.32 10.11 -16.53
CA GLY A 12 1.48 8.67 -16.31
C GLY A 12 0.69 7.76 -17.25
N ALA A 13 0.95 6.46 -17.14
CA ALA A 13 0.16 5.42 -17.77
C ALA A 13 0.00 4.22 -16.82
N TRP A 14 -0.99 3.38 -17.08
CA TRP A 14 -1.29 2.19 -16.30
C TRP A 14 -1.62 1.00 -17.20
N MET A 15 -1.35 -0.20 -16.70
CA MET A 15 -1.75 -1.46 -17.31
C MET A 15 -2.33 -2.38 -16.24
N VAL A 16 -3.40 -3.11 -16.56
CA VAL A 16 -3.93 -4.18 -15.71
C VAL A 16 -4.12 -5.43 -16.58
N ALA A 17 -3.58 -6.56 -16.12
CA ALA A 17 -3.66 -7.83 -16.83
C ALA A 17 -4.15 -8.96 -15.91
N ASP A 18 -4.85 -9.93 -16.50
CA ASP A 18 -5.14 -11.20 -15.84
C ASP A 18 -3.88 -12.07 -15.76
N THR A 19 -3.81 -12.99 -14.80
CA THR A 19 -2.65 -13.89 -14.66
C THR A 19 -2.86 -15.25 -15.29
N ALA A 20 -4.10 -15.71 -15.48
CA ALA A 20 -4.36 -17.07 -15.93
C ALA A 20 -3.82 -17.33 -17.36
N ILE A 21 -3.13 -18.44 -17.53
CA ILE A 21 -2.85 -19.05 -18.82
C ILE A 21 -3.93 -20.10 -19.05
N THR A 22 -4.70 -19.94 -20.11
CA THR A 22 -5.79 -20.86 -20.46
C THR A 22 -5.62 -21.40 -21.87
N GLY A 23 -5.84 -22.70 -22.02
CA GLY A 23 -6.00 -23.40 -23.28
C GLY A 23 -7.43 -23.95 -23.41
N GLU A 24 -7.89 -24.22 -24.64
CA GLU A 24 -9.26 -24.68 -24.92
C GLU A 24 -9.65 -25.95 -24.16
N THR A 25 -8.67 -26.80 -23.83
CA THR A 25 -8.87 -28.10 -23.18
C THR A 25 -8.40 -28.14 -21.73
N MET A 26 -7.89 -27.03 -21.19
CA MET A 26 -7.26 -27.00 -19.87
C MET A 26 -8.30 -26.76 -18.76
N PRO A 27 -8.56 -27.72 -17.87
CA PRO A 27 -9.52 -27.54 -16.78
C PRO A 27 -9.05 -26.45 -15.81
N THR A 28 -9.98 -25.75 -15.16
CA THR A 28 -9.70 -24.60 -14.28
C THR A 28 -8.65 -24.88 -13.21
N ARG A 29 -8.59 -26.11 -12.68
CA ARG A 29 -7.62 -26.53 -11.66
C ARG A 29 -6.20 -26.76 -12.18
N SER A 30 -6.04 -26.85 -13.49
CA SER A 30 -4.75 -27.08 -14.17
C SER A 30 -4.22 -25.83 -14.86
N ARG A 31 -4.86 -24.68 -14.65
CA ARG A 31 -4.41 -23.40 -15.20
C ARG A 31 -3.10 -22.98 -14.55
N GLU A 32 -2.16 -22.56 -15.39
CA GLU A 32 -0.94 -21.87 -14.95
C GLU A 32 -1.25 -20.38 -14.76
N TYR A 33 -0.43 -19.68 -13.96
CA TYR A 33 -0.56 -18.25 -13.74
C TYR A 33 0.77 -17.55 -14.04
N ARG A 34 0.71 -16.42 -14.75
CA ARG A 34 1.88 -15.65 -15.17
C ARG A 34 1.58 -14.18 -15.17
N ILE A 35 2.54 -13.38 -14.73
CA ILE A 35 2.50 -11.92 -14.89
C ILE A 35 2.67 -11.58 -16.37
N LYS A 36 1.73 -10.80 -16.92
CA LYS A 36 1.69 -10.44 -18.35
C LYS A 36 2.13 -9.00 -18.62
N ILE A 37 2.65 -8.31 -17.61
CA ILE A 37 3.18 -6.95 -17.69
C ILE A 37 4.58 -6.97 -17.10
N GLU A 38 5.56 -6.52 -17.87
CA GLU A 38 6.94 -6.41 -17.43
C GLU A 38 7.36 -4.93 -17.46
N PRO A 39 7.79 -4.34 -16.34
CA PRO A 39 8.46 -3.05 -16.36
C PRO A 39 9.77 -3.19 -17.11
N ILE A 40 10.03 -2.27 -18.03
CA ILE A 40 11.30 -2.17 -18.73
C ILE A 40 11.84 -0.75 -18.56
N GLN A 41 13.14 -0.63 -18.29
CA GLN A 41 13.76 0.67 -18.03
C GLN A 41 13.09 1.40 -16.85
N GLU A 42 13.52 2.63 -16.55
CA GLU A 42 12.97 3.35 -15.40
C GLU A 42 11.52 3.78 -15.63
N SER A 43 11.12 4.10 -16.86
CA SER A 43 9.84 4.75 -17.15
C SER A 43 9.08 4.14 -18.32
N ALA A 44 9.09 2.80 -18.44
CA ALA A 44 8.29 2.09 -19.42
C ALA A 44 7.74 0.71 -18.98
N LEU A 45 6.63 0.30 -19.59
CA LEU A 45 5.92 -0.96 -19.33
C LEU A 45 5.66 -1.68 -20.66
N ILE A 46 5.89 -2.99 -20.73
CA ILE A 46 5.39 -3.83 -21.83
C ILE A 46 4.41 -4.86 -21.28
N GLY A 47 3.18 -4.80 -21.77
CA GLY A 47 2.17 -5.84 -21.62
C GLY A 47 2.11 -6.76 -22.82
N PHE A 48 1.78 -8.04 -22.65
CA PHE A 48 1.63 -8.98 -23.75
C PHE A 48 0.40 -9.90 -23.66
N ALA A 49 0.01 -10.45 -24.81
CA ALA A 49 -1.00 -11.50 -24.93
C ALA A 49 -0.52 -12.59 -25.90
N ASN A 50 -1.21 -13.73 -25.91
CA ASN A 50 -0.90 -14.94 -26.69
C ASN A 50 0.32 -15.72 -26.16
N VAL A 51 1.25 -16.20 -27.01
CA VAL A 51 2.25 -17.22 -26.66
C VAL A 51 3.28 -16.67 -25.65
N PRO A 52 3.25 -17.07 -24.36
CA PRO A 52 4.04 -16.39 -23.32
C PRO A 52 5.56 -16.55 -23.45
N SER A 53 6.03 -17.71 -23.94
CA SER A 53 7.45 -17.97 -24.12
C SER A 53 8.09 -17.03 -25.15
N VAL A 54 7.42 -16.86 -26.30
CA VAL A 54 7.86 -15.94 -27.35
C VAL A 54 7.77 -14.50 -26.84
N ALA A 55 6.66 -14.12 -26.20
CA ALA A 55 6.46 -12.77 -25.69
C ALA A 55 7.54 -12.34 -24.70
N THR A 56 7.88 -13.15 -23.70
CA THR A 56 8.93 -12.80 -22.73
C THR A 56 10.31 -12.74 -23.37
N GLN A 57 10.64 -13.59 -24.34
CA GLN A 57 11.90 -13.46 -25.07
C GLN A 57 11.97 -12.16 -25.87
N THR A 58 10.86 -11.79 -26.52
CA THR A 58 10.72 -10.52 -27.22
C THR A 58 10.87 -9.33 -26.27
N ILE A 59 10.21 -9.36 -25.10
CA ILE A 59 10.31 -8.29 -24.09
C ILE A 59 11.74 -8.13 -23.57
N ARG A 60 12.42 -9.23 -23.23
CA ARG A 60 13.84 -9.19 -22.80
C ARG A 60 14.73 -8.54 -23.87
N SER A 61 14.47 -8.82 -25.14
CA SER A 61 15.18 -8.20 -26.25
C SER A 61 14.81 -6.73 -26.43
N ALA A 62 13.53 -6.38 -26.27
CA ALA A 62 13.03 -5.01 -26.33
C ALA A 62 13.61 -4.12 -25.23
N ALA A 63 13.85 -4.67 -24.04
CA ALA A 63 14.48 -3.97 -22.92
C ALA A 63 15.91 -3.48 -23.21
N THR A 64 16.58 -4.06 -24.22
CA THR A 64 17.90 -3.61 -24.68
C THR A 64 17.83 -2.42 -25.65
N LYS A 65 16.63 -2.04 -26.10
CA LYS A 65 16.42 -0.94 -27.05
C LYS A 65 16.23 0.38 -26.30
N PRO A 66 16.69 1.51 -26.85
CA PRO A 66 16.36 2.82 -26.30
C PRO A 66 14.85 3.03 -26.18
N GLN A 67 14.42 3.58 -25.03
CA GLN A 67 13.03 3.91 -24.76
C GLN A 67 12.42 4.75 -25.90
N GLY A 68 11.17 4.46 -26.26
CA GLY A 68 10.44 5.21 -27.28
C GLY A 68 10.23 4.46 -28.59
N MET A 69 10.31 5.16 -29.73
CA MET A 69 9.89 4.61 -31.02
C MET A 69 10.72 3.43 -31.50
N GLN A 70 11.99 3.33 -31.09
CA GLN A 70 12.84 2.19 -31.44
C GLN A 70 12.33 0.88 -30.82
N THR A 71 11.83 0.94 -29.59
CA THR A 71 11.15 -0.19 -28.94
C THR A 71 9.84 -0.53 -29.65
N VAL A 72 9.05 0.48 -30.07
CA VAL A 72 7.81 0.26 -30.85
C VAL A 72 8.11 -0.46 -32.16
N GLU A 73 9.10 0.00 -32.92
CA GLU A 73 9.52 -0.58 -34.19
C GLU A 73 10.02 -2.02 -34.02
N PHE A 74 10.82 -2.26 -32.98
CA PHE A 74 11.28 -3.60 -32.65
C PHE A 74 10.12 -4.56 -32.33
N LEU A 75 9.21 -4.16 -31.44
CA LEU A 75 8.04 -4.96 -31.08
C LEU A 75 7.15 -5.24 -32.32
N LEU A 76 6.97 -4.24 -33.19
CA LEU A 76 6.23 -4.40 -34.44
C LEU A 76 6.91 -5.38 -35.41
N GLN A 77 8.23 -5.32 -35.52
CA GLN A 77 9.00 -6.24 -36.36
C GLN A 77 8.86 -7.68 -35.84
N GLU A 78 9.03 -7.90 -34.53
CA GLU A 78 8.89 -9.23 -33.92
C GLU A 78 7.46 -9.76 -34.05
N HIS A 79 6.46 -8.90 -33.85
CA HIS A 79 5.06 -9.26 -34.09
C HIS A 79 4.83 -9.68 -35.55
N ARG A 80 5.42 -9.00 -36.54
CA ARG A 80 5.27 -9.36 -37.97
C ARG A 80 5.97 -10.65 -38.37
N LYS A 81 7.07 -11.03 -37.70
CA LYS A 81 7.84 -12.25 -38.05
C LYS A 81 7.07 -13.54 -37.78
N GLY A 82 6.24 -13.57 -36.74
CA GLY A 82 5.54 -14.81 -36.35
C GLY A 82 4.08 -14.63 -35.90
N GLN A 83 3.61 -13.41 -35.68
CA GLN A 83 2.28 -13.11 -35.14
C GLN A 83 1.93 -13.92 -33.88
N HIS A 84 2.95 -14.27 -33.09
CA HIS A 84 2.81 -15.15 -31.94
C HIS A 84 2.38 -14.43 -30.67
N ALA A 85 2.56 -13.11 -30.60
CA ALA A 85 2.28 -12.28 -29.44
C ALA A 85 1.80 -10.89 -29.86
N ASP A 86 0.79 -10.39 -29.16
CA ASP A 86 0.38 -8.99 -29.23
C ASP A 86 1.01 -8.24 -28.07
N PHE A 87 1.27 -6.94 -28.24
CA PHE A 87 1.92 -6.12 -27.21
C PHE A 87 1.16 -4.82 -26.97
N ILE A 88 1.21 -4.34 -25.73
CA ILE A 88 0.98 -2.95 -25.38
C ILE A 88 2.28 -2.40 -24.81
N TYR A 89 2.74 -1.27 -25.32
CA TYR A 89 3.93 -0.59 -24.81
C TYR A 89 3.55 0.80 -24.31
N ALA A 90 3.81 1.07 -23.03
CA ALA A 90 3.66 2.39 -22.44
C ALA A 90 5.03 2.93 -22.02
N TYR A 91 5.30 4.21 -22.25
CA TYR A 91 6.49 4.87 -21.75
C TYR A 91 6.22 6.36 -21.48
N LEU A 92 7.04 6.98 -20.65
CA LEU A 92 7.04 8.42 -20.44
C LEU A 92 8.21 9.05 -21.17
N GLN A 93 7.97 10.19 -21.81
CA GLN A 93 9.02 11.04 -22.36
C GLN A 93 8.66 12.47 -22.05
N ASP A 94 9.54 13.19 -21.33
CA ASP A 94 9.30 14.57 -20.92
C ASP A 94 7.96 14.76 -20.16
N ASN A 95 7.64 13.83 -19.24
CA ASN A 95 6.36 13.72 -18.52
C ASN A 95 5.10 13.52 -19.38
N VAL A 96 5.26 13.33 -20.69
CA VAL A 96 4.17 12.95 -21.59
C VAL A 96 4.10 11.43 -21.67
N SER A 97 2.91 10.88 -21.43
CA SER A 97 2.69 9.44 -21.55
C SER A 97 2.42 9.05 -23.00
N HIS A 98 3.03 7.95 -23.43
CA HIS A 98 2.87 7.38 -24.75
C HIS A 98 2.41 5.94 -24.61
N LEU A 99 1.31 5.57 -25.26
CA LEU A 99 0.76 4.22 -25.23
C LEU A 99 0.54 3.73 -26.67
N TYR A 100 1.17 2.61 -27.00
CA TYR A 100 1.09 1.95 -28.30
C TYR A 100 0.51 0.55 -28.15
N CYS A 101 -0.46 0.22 -28.99
CA CYS A 101 -0.98 -1.14 -29.17
C CYS A 101 -0.37 -1.74 -30.44
N ILE A 102 0.32 -2.87 -30.31
CA ILE A 102 0.96 -3.60 -31.39
C ILE A 102 0.21 -4.92 -31.59
N LYS A 103 -0.62 -4.97 -32.63
CA LYS A 103 -1.41 -6.13 -33.05
C LYS A 103 -1.75 -6.04 -34.54
N ASP A 104 -2.15 -7.14 -35.16
CA ASP A 104 -2.56 -7.21 -36.57
C ASP A 104 -1.52 -6.62 -37.55
N GLY A 105 -0.23 -6.78 -37.24
CA GLY A 105 0.87 -6.25 -38.06
C GLY A 105 1.02 -4.72 -38.03
N LYS A 106 0.39 -4.03 -37.07
CA LYS A 106 0.37 -2.56 -36.95
C LYS A 106 0.71 -2.13 -35.52
N ALA A 107 1.32 -0.95 -35.39
CA ALA A 107 1.49 -0.24 -34.14
C ALA A 107 0.59 1.00 -34.16
N THR A 108 -0.34 1.11 -33.21
CA THR A 108 -1.32 2.21 -33.13
C THR A 108 -1.14 2.95 -31.82
N LYS A 109 -0.89 4.27 -31.87
CA LYS A 109 -0.88 5.13 -30.69
C LYS A 109 -2.33 5.37 -30.24
N SER A 110 -2.62 5.23 -28.96
CA SER A 110 -3.96 5.46 -28.40
C SER A 110 -3.88 5.93 -26.95
N ALA A 111 -4.93 6.59 -26.44
CA ALA A 111 -5.05 6.93 -25.03
C ALA A 111 -5.48 5.72 -24.17
N VAL A 112 -6.19 4.76 -24.79
CA VAL A 112 -6.62 3.51 -24.17
C VAL A 112 -6.40 2.34 -25.13
N ALA A 113 -6.01 1.19 -24.61
CA ALA A 113 -5.74 0.02 -25.44
C ALA A 113 -6.08 -1.28 -24.72
N PHE A 114 -6.35 -2.32 -25.51
CA PHE A 114 -6.49 -3.68 -25.02
C PHE A 114 -5.93 -4.68 -26.03
N ILE A 115 -5.46 -5.81 -25.51
CA ILE A 115 -5.04 -7.00 -26.28
C ILE A 115 -5.60 -8.27 -25.62
N GLY A 116 -5.71 -9.34 -26.41
CA GLY A 116 -6.27 -10.62 -25.98
C GLY A 116 -7.74 -10.85 -26.39
N SER A 117 -8.52 -11.50 -25.53
CA SER A 117 -9.89 -11.94 -25.82
C SER A 117 -10.85 -10.76 -25.97
N HIS A 118 -11.46 -10.65 -27.15
CA HIS A 118 -12.45 -9.61 -27.46
C HIS A 118 -13.73 -9.76 -26.62
N ASP A 119 -14.19 -10.99 -26.40
CA ASP A 119 -15.37 -11.26 -25.56
C ASP A 119 -15.13 -10.87 -24.11
N ALA A 120 -13.93 -11.18 -23.58
CA ALA A 120 -13.54 -10.75 -22.24
C ALA A 120 -13.46 -9.23 -22.14
N PHE A 121 -12.91 -8.56 -23.15
CA PHE A 121 -12.86 -7.10 -23.19
C PHE A 121 -14.25 -6.47 -23.26
N SER A 122 -15.15 -7.03 -24.06
CA SER A 122 -16.54 -6.54 -24.18
C SER A 122 -17.26 -6.64 -22.84
N ALA A 123 -17.17 -7.80 -22.16
CA ALA A 123 -17.73 -7.97 -20.82
C ALA A 123 -17.06 -7.04 -19.78
N PHE A 124 -15.74 -6.85 -19.88
CA PHE A 124 -15.01 -5.87 -19.05
C PHE A 124 -15.56 -4.45 -19.25
N GLN A 125 -15.81 -4.02 -20.49
CA GLN A 125 -16.36 -2.68 -20.77
C GLN A 125 -17.77 -2.53 -20.22
N GLU A 126 -18.63 -3.53 -20.39
CA GLU A 126 -19.98 -3.53 -19.81
C GLU A 126 -19.94 -3.39 -18.29
N ILE A 127 -19.04 -4.12 -17.62
CA ILE A 127 -18.85 -4.05 -16.16
C ILE A 127 -18.30 -2.69 -15.75
N LYS A 128 -17.22 -2.22 -16.39
CA LYS A 128 -16.54 -0.96 -16.06
C LYS A 128 -17.48 0.25 -16.19
N HIS A 129 -18.40 0.21 -17.14
CA HIS A 129 -19.35 1.30 -17.41
C HIS A 129 -20.74 1.10 -16.76
N ALA A 130 -20.95 0.03 -16.01
CA ALA A 130 -22.19 -0.17 -15.27
C ALA A 130 -22.36 0.92 -14.20
N ARG A 131 -23.59 1.43 -14.05
CA ARG A 131 -23.93 2.46 -13.03
C ARG A 131 -23.65 2.03 -11.60
N THR A 132 -23.59 0.71 -11.36
CA THR A 132 -23.29 0.09 -10.08
C THR A 132 -22.36 -1.09 -10.33
N LEU A 133 -21.07 -0.92 -10.04
CA LEU A 133 -20.16 -2.04 -9.89
C LEU A 133 -20.40 -2.64 -8.51
N ASN A 134 -20.93 -3.86 -8.45
CA ASN A 134 -21.10 -4.54 -7.18
C ASN A 134 -20.64 -6.01 -7.27
N PRO A 135 -19.37 -6.31 -6.94
CA PRO A 135 -18.81 -7.66 -7.00
C PRO A 135 -19.33 -8.58 -5.88
N ALA A 136 -19.83 -8.01 -4.77
CA ALA A 136 -20.47 -8.74 -3.70
C ALA A 136 -21.39 -7.76 -2.93
N PRO A 137 -22.70 -7.70 -3.25
CA PRO A 137 -23.59 -6.59 -2.88
C PRO A 137 -23.81 -6.28 -1.41
N ASP A 138 -23.28 -7.14 -0.55
CA ASP A 138 -23.36 -7.02 0.90
C ASP A 138 -21.98 -7.10 1.58
N ALA A 139 -20.91 -7.37 0.83
CA ALA A 139 -19.55 -7.47 1.34
C ALA A 139 -18.84 -6.12 1.24
N MET A 140 -18.12 -5.73 2.29
CA MET A 140 -17.23 -4.57 2.22
C MET A 140 -15.96 -4.94 1.47
N HIS A 141 -15.62 -4.13 0.48
CA HIS A 141 -14.40 -4.25 -0.30
C HIS A 141 -13.35 -3.31 0.29
N ILE A 142 -12.32 -3.84 0.94
CA ILE A 142 -11.21 -3.06 1.44
C ILE A 142 -10.11 -3.06 0.38
N PHE A 143 -9.89 -1.89 -0.22
CA PHE A 143 -8.82 -1.63 -1.17
C PHE A 143 -7.68 -0.85 -0.50
N LEU A 144 -6.65 -1.54 -0.02
CA LEU A 144 -5.45 -0.91 0.53
C LEU A 144 -4.47 -0.58 -0.60
N ALA A 145 -4.62 0.56 -1.25
CA ALA A 145 -3.60 1.06 -2.18
C ALA A 145 -2.42 1.66 -1.39
N GLY A 146 -1.25 1.03 -1.48
CA GLY A 146 0.00 1.51 -0.87
C GLY A 146 0.86 2.22 -1.92
N HIS A 147 1.04 3.53 -1.81
CA HIS A 147 2.03 4.24 -2.63
C HIS A 147 3.42 4.10 -1.98
N ALA A 148 4.38 3.49 -2.69
CA ALA A 148 5.78 3.47 -2.29
C ALA A 148 6.43 4.78 -2.76
N GLY A 149 6.52 5.77 -1.87
CA GLY A 149 7.21 7.03 -2.14
C GLY A 149 6.32 8.22 -1.79
N THR A 150 6.96 9.26 -1.24
CA THR A 150 6.43 10.60 -0.91
C THR A 150 4.97 10.81 -1.26
N SER A 151 4.12 10.96 -0.23
CA SER A 151 2.73 11.42 -0.39
C SER A 151 2.72 12.51 -1.46
N PRO A 152 2.01 12.34 -2.59
CA PRO A 152 1.92 13.40 -3.57
C PRO A 152 1.52 14.66 -2.83
N SER A 153 2.19 15.77 -3.15
CA SER A 153 1.82 17.08 -2.59
C SER A 153 0.30 17.22 -2.71
N PRO A 154 -0.43 17.77 -1.72
CA PRO A 154 -1.87 17.98 -1.81
C PRO A 154 -2.32 18.72 -3.08
N ASN A 155 -1.38 19.41 -3.76
CA ASN A 155 -1.59 20.12 -5.02
C ASN A 155 -1.24 19.30 -6.28
N GLU A 156 -0.68 18.11 -6.15
CA GLU A 156 -0.35 17.24 -7.29
C GLU A 156 -1.64 16.55 -7.78
N GLN A 157 -2.35 17.22 -8.69
CA GLN A 157 -3.52 16.70 -9.39
C GLN A 157 -3.13 15.47 -10.23
N LYS A 158 -3.06 14.30 -9.61
CA LYS A 158 -3.08 13.00 -10.31
C LYS A 158 -4.21 12.05 -9.86
N PRO A 159 -5.43 12.52 -9.49
CA PRO A 159 -6.50 11.59 -9.13
C PRO A 159 -6.89 10.67 -10.29
N GLN A 160 -6.84 11.13 -11.54
CA GLN A 160 -7.38 10.37 -12.68
C GLN A 160 -6.63 9.05 -12.93
N LEU A 161 -5.29 9.03 -12.86
CA LEU A 161 -4.50 7.81 -13.08
C LEU A 161 -4.92 6.69 -12.11
N TYR A 162 -5.06 7.05 -10.83
CA TYR A 162 -5.41 6.12 -9.76
C TYR A 162 -6.88 5.70 -9.79
N THR A 163 -7.78 6.63 -10.14
CA THR A 163 -9.19 6.32 -10.36
C THR A 163 -9.36 5.33 -11.52
N ASP A 164 -8.67 5.55 -12.64
CA ASP A 164 -8.80 4.70 -13.82
C ASP A 164 -8.24 3.29 -13.62
N VAL A 165 -7.07 3.17 -12.97
CA VAL A 165 -6.49 1.85 -12.66
C VAL A 165 -7.34 1.10 -11.65
N THR A 166 -7.87 1.78 -10.62
CA THR A 166 -8.79 1.18 -9.63
C THR A 166 -10.05 0.65 -10.30
N ALA A 167 -10.69 1.46 -11.16
CA ALA A 167 -11.86 1.04 -11.93
C ALA A 167 -11.56 -0.16 -12.83
N ALA A 168 -10.37 -0.23 -13.42
CA ALA A 168 -9.96 -1.37 -14.23
C ALA A 168 -9.76 -2.64 -13.39
N ILE A 169 -9.09 -2.55 -12.24
CA ILE A 169 -8.93 -3.67 -11.30
C ILE A 169 -10.29 -4.23 -10.90
N LEU A 170 -11.19 -3.36 -10.43
CA LEU A 170 -12.55 -3.73 -10.01
C LEU A 170 -13.33 -4.45 -11.12
N ALA A 171 -13.26 -3.93 -12.35
CA ALA A 171 -13.95 -4.52 -13.47
C ALA A 171 -13.37 -5.90 -13.86
N MET A 172 -12.05 -6.09 -13.76
CA MET A 172 -11.41 -7.40 -14.00
C MET A 172 -11.77 -8.43 -12.92
N GLU A 173 -11.72 -8.05 -11.63
CA GLU A 173 -12.10 -8.94 -10.53
C GLU A 173 -13.57 -9.36 -10.63
N ASN A 174 -14.47 -8.43 -10.98
CA ASN A 174 -15.87 -8.74 -11.22
C ASN A 174 -16.05 -9.67 -12.43
N LEU A 175 -15.29 -9.44 -13.51
CA LEU A 175 -15.29 -10.32 -14.67
C LEU A 175 -14.87 -11.74 -14.28
N PHE A 176 -13.78 -11.89 -13.52
CA PHE A 176 -13.26 -13.20 -13.10
C PHE A 176 -14.27 -13.98 -12.24
N SER A 177 -14.99 -13.29 -11.37
CA SER A 177 -16.04 -13.90 -10.54
C SER A 177 -17.22 -14.44 -11.35
N LYS A 178 -17.57 -13.77 -12.45
CA LYS A 178 -18.68 -14.15 -13.34
C LYS A 178 -18.29 -15.18 -14.40
N SER A 179 -16.98 -15.42 -14.58
CA SER A 179 -16.45 -16.14 -15.72
C SER A 179 -15.86 -17.50 -15.35
N SER A 180 -16.58 -18.30 -14.55
CA SER A 180 -16.14 -19.63 -14.08
C SER A 180 -15.71 -20.58 -15.21
N GLU A 181 -16.16 -20.34 -16.45
CA GLU A 181 -15.83 -21.13 -17.64
C GLU A 181 -14.99 -20.39 -18.71
N ARG A 182 -14.65 -19.10 -18.53
CA ARG A 182 -13.99 -18.32 -19.60
C ARG A 182 -12.46 -18.34 -19.48
N GLY A 183 -11.78 -18.06 -20.59
CA GLY A 183 -10.32 -18.15 -20.71
C GLY A 183 -9.50 -17.03 -20.06
N VAL A 184 -10.10 -16.15 -19.26
CA VAL A 184 -9.36 -15.12 -18.51
C VAL A 184 -9.64 -15.31 -17.02
N GLY A 185 -8.68 -14.98 -16.15
CA GLY A 185 -8.84 -15.19 -14.72
C GLY A 185 -7.55 -15.07 -13.91
N GLY A 186 -7.59 -15.60 -12.69
CA GLY A 186 -6.49 -15.45 -11.73
C GLY A 186 -6.65 -14.17 -10.94
N THR A 187 -5.62 -13.33 -10.96
CA THR A 187 -5.57 -12.05 -10.23
C THR A 187 -5.33 -10.91 -11.20
N ALA A 188 -5.96 -9.76 -10.98
CA ALA A 188 -5.65 -8.55 -11.72
C ALA A 188 -4.30 -8.00 -11.26
N ILE A 189 -3.32 -7.87 -12.14
CA ILE A 189 -2.00 -7.32 -11.79
C ILE A 189 -1.86 -5.92 -12.41
N PRO A 190 -1.93 -4.85 -11.60
CA PRO A 190 -1.80 -3.48 -12.06
C PRO A 190 -0.36 -2.98 -11.96
N TYR A 191 0.14 -2.39 -13.05
CA TYR A 191 1.36 -1.61 -13.07
C TYR A 191 1.06 -0.16 -13.44
N ILE A 192 1.81 0.76 -12.85
CA ILE A 192 1.79 2.18 -13.19
C ILE A 192 3.18 2.63 -13.62
N VAL A 193 3.21 3.63 -14.48
CA VAL A 193 4.42 4.35 -14.88
C VAL A 193 4.19 5.83 -14.69
N THR A 194 5.08 6.48 -13.95
CA THR A 194 5.05 7.90 -13.60
C THR A 194 6.44 8.51 -13.82
N GLY A 195 6.56 9.84 -13.71
CA GLY A 195 7.87 10.51 -13.80
C GLY A 195 8.89 10.07 -12.76
N THR A 196 8.45 9.35 -11.71
CA THR A 196 9.34 8.80 -10.66
C THR A 196 9.75 7.36 -10.93
N GLY A 197 9.14 6.68 -11.89
CA GLY A 197 9.53 5.32 -12.27
C GLY A 197 8.36 4.42 -12.67
N THR A 198 8.63 3.11 -12.72
CA THR A 198 7.65 2.06 -12.95
C THR A 198 7.45 1.26 -11.67
N PHE A 199 6.20 1.04 -11.29
CA PHE A 199 5.88 0.38 -10.04
C PHE A 199 4.73 -0.60 -10.23
N LEU A 200 4.82 -1.75 -9.58
CA LEU A 200 3.63 -2.53 -9.28
C LEU A 200 2.75 -1.64 -8.39
N TYR A 201 1.51 -1.40 -8.80
CA TYR A 201 0.59 -0.64 -7.98
C TYR A 201 0.20 -1.52 -6.80
N ASN A 202 0.84 -1.30 -5.63
CA ASN A 202 0.52 -2.10 -4.45
C ASN A 202 -0.93 -1.81 -4.08
N TYR A 203 -1.77 -2.83 -4.23
CA TYR A 203 -3.14 -2.78 -3.77
C TYR A 203 -3.45 -4.07 -3.02
N GLY A 204 -3.98 -3.94 -1.81
CA GLY A 204 -4.59 -5.04 -1.10
C GLY A 204 -6.07 -5.03 -1.42
N TYR A 205 -6.58 -6.04 -2.12
CA TYR A 205 -8.01 -6.22 -2.29
C TYR A 205 -8.50 -7.31 -1.33
N SER A 206 -9.26 -6.90 -0.33
CA SER A 206 -9.93 -7.81 0.60
C SER A 206 -11.43 -7.64 0.43
N VAL A 207 -12.15 -8.75 0.31
CA VAL A 207 -13.61 -8.78 0.29
C VAL A 207 -14.04 -9.36 1.64
N THR A 208 -14.81 -8.61 2.40
CA THR A 208 -15.31 -9.05 3.71
C THR A 208 -16.60 -9.85 3.60
N ASP A 209 -17.09 -10.38 4.72
CA ASP A 209 -18.34 -11.11 4.77
C ASP A 209 -19.56 -10.19 4.49
N PRO A 210 -20.58 -10.66 3.75
CA PRO A 210 -21.90 -10.02 3.60
C PRO A 210 -22.56 -9.52 4.90
N GLY A 211 -22.18 -10.05 6.05
CA GLY A 211 -22.63 -9.66 7.38
C GLY A 211 -21.88 -8.49 8.00
N ILE A 212 -20.89 -7.90 7.32
CA ILE A 212 -20.11 -6.77 7.86
C ILE A 212 -20.97 -5.53 8.11
N ASN A 213 -22.00 -5.33 7.29
CA ASN A 213 -23.03 -4.29 7.47
C ASN A 213 -23.85 -4.47 8.77
N LYS A 214 -23.73 -5.63 9.44
CA LYS A 214 -24.36 -5.91 10.74
C LYS A 214 -23.42 -5.64 11.92
N LEU A 215 -22.15 -5.32 11.68
CA LEU A 215 -21.18 -4.99 12.72
C LEU A 215 -21.42 -3.57 13.23
N LYS A 216 -21.37 -3.39 14.55
CA LYS A 216 -21.48 -2.07 15.17
C LYS A 216 -20.17 -1.28 15.00
N PRO A 217 -20.18 0.05 14.92
CA PRO A 217 -18.95 0.86 14.95
C PRO A 217 -18.03 0.44 16.11
N GLY A 218 -16.74 0.29 15.83
CA GLY A 218 -15.75 -0.22 16.81
C GLY A 218 -15.71 -1.74 16.98
N SER A 219 -16.48 -2.51 16.18
CA SER A 219 -16.38 -3.97 16.17
C SER A 219 -15.00 -4.41 15.70
N LEU A 220 -14.39 -5.34 16.44
CA LEU A 220 -13.18 -6.01 16.01
C LEU A 220 -13.53 -6.97 14.87
N VAL A 221 -13.03 -6.69 13.67
CA VAL A 221 -13.04 -7.66 12.57
C VAL A 221 -11.81 -8.53 12.75
N MET A 222 -11.96 -9.62 13.50
CA MET A 222 -10.92 -10.65 13.57
C MET A 222 -10.69 -11.19 12.16
N HIS A 223 -9.43 -11.41 11.77
CA HIS A 223 -9.14 -12.22 10.60
C HIS A 223 -9.61 -13.66 10.88
N GLY A 224 -10.75 -14.02 10.29
CA GLY A 224 -11.49 -15.26 10.54
C GLY A 224 -12.94 -14.98 10.93
N THR A 225 -13.89 -15.33 10.06
CA THR A 225 -15.34 -15.21 10.29
C THR A 225 -16.05 -16.50 9.79
N PRO A 226 -17.30 -16.75 10.22
CA PRO A 226 -17.78 -18.09 10.57
C PRO A 226 -18.07 -18.99 9.36
N GLN A 227 -17.72 -20.27 9.54
CA GLN A 227 -18.09 -21.51 8.81
C GLN A 227 -18.09 -21.54 7.25
N PHE A 228 -17.99 -20.41 6.53
CA PHE A 228 -18.15 -20.36 5.07
C PHE A 228 -17.30 -19.32 4.29
N GLY A 229 -16.38 -18.53 4.89
CA GLY A 229 -15.69 -17.44 4.16
C GLY A 229 -14.20 -17.25 4.47
N GLY A 230 -13.33 -17.22 3.44
CA GLY A 230 -11.86 -17.06 3.57
C GLY A 230 -11.34 -15.62 3.39
N TYR A 231 -10.14 -15.35 3.90
CA TYR A 231 -9.37 -14.11 3.69
C TYR A 231 -8.04 -14.44 3.01
N GLY A 232 -7.58 -13.58 2.09
CA GLY A 232 -6.22 -13.61 1.54
C GLY A 232 -5.51 -12.30 1.84
N VAL A 233 -4.34 -12.36 2.47
CA VAL A 233 -3.40 -11.24 2.55
C VAL A 233 -2.10 -11.74 1.92
N SER A 234 -1.61 -11.01 0.92
CA SER A 234 -0.30 -11.26 0.32
C SER A 234 0.57 -10.04 0.55
N VAL A 235 1.65 -10.20 1.29
CA VAL A 235 2.78 -9.27 1.26
C VAL A 235 4.06 -10.07 1.38
N THR A 236 5.02 -9.79 0.50
CA THR A 236 6.44 -9.97 0.82
C THR A 236 7.25 -8.92 0.10
N GLU A 237 8.28 -8.44 0.79
CA GLU A 237 9.29 -7.51 0.29
C GLU A 237 10.10 -8.17 -0.83
N LEU A 238 10.11 -7.56 -2.02
CA LEU A 238 10.94 -8.01 -3.14
C LEU A 238 12.38 -7.52 -2.92
N ARG A 239 13.25 -8.37 -2.39
CA ARG A 239 14.65 -8.33 -2.84
C ARG A 239 14.70 -8.98 -4.22
N GLU A 240 15.62 -8.53 -5.08
CA GLU A 240 15.66 -8.75 -6.54
C GLU A 240 15.42 -10.18 -7.07
N ARG A 241 15.37 -11.23 -6.22
CA ARG A 241 15.20 -12.62 -6.66
C ARG A 241 14.22 -13.49 -5.87
N ASP A 242 13.58 -13.01 -4.80
CA ASP A 242 12.67 -13.82 -3.99
C ASP A 242 11.29 -13.16 -3.88
N GLY A 243 10.27 -13.85 -4.42
CA GLY A 243 8.87 -13.49 -4.20
C GLY A 243 8.13 -14.70 -3.65
N ILE A 244 7.41 -14.52 -2.56
CA ILE A 244 6.51 -15.54 -1.99
C ILE A 244 5.09 -14.98 -2.08
N VAL A 245 4.16 -15.82 -2.56
CA VAL A 245 2.73 -15.53 -2.50
C VAL A 245 2.09 -16.60 -1.63
N ILE A 246 1.46 -16.18 -0.53
CA ILE A 246 0.77 -17.08 0.39
C ILE A 246 -0.73 -16.92 0.16
N TYR A 247 -1.37 -18.02 -0.24
CA TYR A 247 -2.81 -18.09 -0.38
C TYR A 247 -3.36 -19.04 0.68
N TRP A 248 -3.89 -18.49 1.76
CA TRP A 248 -4.48 -19.30 2.83
C TRP A 248 -5.94 -19.62 2.51
N LEU A 249 -6.23 -20.91 2.34
CA LEU A 249 -7.59 -21.40 2.18
C LEU A 249 -8.13 -21.69 3.58
N GLN A 250 -9.32 -21.24 3.98
CA GLN A 250 -9.94 -21.64 5.26
C GLN A 250 -10.46 -23.10 5.26
N ARG A 251 -9.63 -24.02 4.79
CA ARG A 251 -9.58 -25.42 5.23
C ARG A 251 -8.33 -25.53 6.12
N PRO A 252 -8.07 -26.62 6.84
CA PRO A 252 -6.78 -26.79 7.49
C PRO A 252 -5.70 -26.70 6.38
N GLY A 253 -5.00 -25.57 6.24
CA GLY A 253 -3.97 -25.38 5.22
C GLY A 253 -4.02 -24.14 4.32
N GLY A 254 -3.12 -24.14 3.34
CA GLY A 254 -2.98 -23.09 2.34
C GLY A 254 -2.03 -23.51 1.21
N ILE A 255 -1.75 -22.60 0.30
CA ILE A 255 -0.84 -22.80 -0.83
C ILE A 255 0.28 -21.76 -0.74
N VAL A 256 1.53 -22.21 -0.79
CA VAL A 256 2.72 -21.36 -0.90
C VAL A 256 3.30 -21.51 -2.30
N TRP A 257 3.50 -20.39 -2.98
CA TRP A 257 4.14 -20.38 -4.30
C TRP A 257 5.60 -19.98 -4.17
N LEU A 258 6.51 -20.90 -4.53
CA LEU A 258 7.95 -20.67 -4.48
C LEU A 258 8.52 -20.38 -5.84
N LYS A 259 9.26 -19.29 -5.97
CA LYS A 259 10.01 -19.02 -7.18
C LYS A 259 11.20 -19.99 -7.29
N SER A 260 11.21 -20.81 -8.34
CA SER A 260 12.32 -21.68 -8.71
C SER A 260 12.68 -21.37 -10.17
N ASN A 261 13.83 -20.71 -10.38
CA ASN A 261 14.24 -20.16 -11.69
C ASN A 261 13.20 -19.15 -12.27
N ASP A 262 12.69 -19.39 -13.48
CA ASP A 262 11.73 -18.55 -14.21
C ASP A 262 10.24 -18.88 -13.87
N TRP A 263 9.96 -19.75 -12.89
CA TRP A 263 8.61 -20.29 -12.61
C TRP A 263 8.28 -20.29 -11.11
N TYR A 264 6.99 -20.46 -10.78
CA TYR A 264 6.51 -20.65 -9.42
C TYR A 264 6.00 -22.07 -9.20
N GLU A 265 6.55 -22.77 -8.20
CA GLU A 265 6.13 -24.10 -7.77
C GLU A 265 5.09 -23.96 -6.63
N PRO A 266 3.86 -24.50 -6.78
CA PRO A 266 2.88 -24.50 -5.71
C PRO A 266 3.13 -25.63 -4.71
N HIS A 267 3.16 -25.29 -3.44
CA HIS A 267 3.25 -26.23 -2.33
C HIS A 267 2.01 -26.13 -1.45
N HIS A 268 1.30 -27.25 -1.32
CA HIS A 268 0.09 -27.33 -0.51
C HIS A 268 0.43 -27.81 0.90
N PHE A 269 -0.07 -27.09 1.89
CA PHE A 269 0.12 -27.41 3.29
C PHE A 269 -1.23 -27.51 3.97
N SER A 270 -1.29 -28.23 5.08
CA SER A 270 -2.49 -28.40 5.90
C SER A 270 -2.24 -28.00 7.36
N GLY A 271 -3.31 -27.81 8.13
CA GLY A 271 -3.25 -27.48 9.56
C GLY A 271 -3.70 -26.05 9.92
N SER A 272 -3.65 -25.75 11.22
CA SER A 272 -3.81 -24.39 11.77
C SER A 272 -2.69 -23.45 11.29
N PRO A 273 -2.84 -22.12 11.38
CA PRO A 273 -1.76 -21.16 11.09
C PRO A 273 -0.37 -21.57 11.61
N SER A 274 -0.19 -21.97 12.88
CA SER A 274 1.14 -22.38 13.36
C SER A 274 1.60 -23.72 12.77
N GLN A 275 0.68 -24.66 12.58
CA GLN A 275 0.99 -25.96 11.95
C GLN A 275 1.43 -25.78 10.50
N PHE A 276 0.75 -24.91 9.75
CA PHE A 276 1.18 -24.53 8.40
C PHE A 276 2.50 -23.77 8.43
N LYS A 277 2.67 -22.77 9.32
CA LYS A 277 3.92 -22.02 9.45
C LYS A 277 5.10 -22.98 9.66
N ALA A 278 4.94 -23.94 10.57
CA ALA A 278 5.93 -24.96 10.86
C ALA A 278 6.16 -25.90 9.66
N ALA A 279 5.09 -26.37 9.01
CA ALA A 279 5.17 -27.27 7.86
C ALA A 279 5.85 -26.61 6.66
N VAL A 280 5.50 -25.35 6.36
CA VAL A 280 6.14 -24.53 5.35
C VAL A 280 7.60 -24.30 5.72
N SER A 281 7.90 -23.79 6.90
CA SER A 281 9.28 -23.44 7.27
C SER A 281 10.21 -24.65 7.21
N THR A 282 9.71 -25.82 7.62
CA THR A 282 10.42 -27.10 7.54
C THR A 282 10.63 -27.54 6.08
N THR A 283 9.58 -27.47 5.26
CA THR A 283 9.64 -27.91 3.86
C THR A 283 10.53 -27.00 3.01
N LEU A 284 10.56 -25.71 3.32
CA LEU A 284 11.34 -24.72 2.56
C LEU A 284 12.78 -24.58 3.07
N GLY A 285 13.10 -25.13 4.25
CA GLY A 285 14.39 -24.93 4.89
C GLY A 285 14.69 -23.46 5.24
N ARG A 286 13.65 -22.63 5.38
CA ARG A 286 13.77 -21.21 5.74
C ARG A 286 12.58 -20.78 6.59
N GLU A 287 12.79 -19.81 7.46
CA GLU A 287 11.72 -19.23 8.26
C GLU A 287 10.69 -18.55 7.35
N VAL A 288 9.42 -18.87 7.54
CA VAL A 288 8.30 -18.20 6.87
C VAL A 288 7.42 -17.60 7.94
N ASP A 289 7.15 -16.31 7.83
CA ASP A 289 6.21 -15.64 8.74
C ASP A 289 4.80 -15.62 8.18
N LEU A 290 3.84 -15.92 9.06
CA LEU A 290 2.43 -15.64 8.85
C LEU A 290 2.08 -14.41 9.67
N TRP A 291 1.29 -13.52 9.08
CA TRP A 291 0.83 -12.30 9.74
C TRP A 291 -0.35 -12.53 10.69
N PHE A 292 -0.74 -13.80 10.82
CA PHE A 292 -1.78 -14.31 11.71
C PHE A 292 -1.28 -15.64 12.30
N GLY A 293 -1.62 -15.90 13.55
CA GLY A 293 -1.18 -17.09 14.29
C GLY A 293 -2.34 -17.80 14.97
N ASP A 294 -2.03 -18.89 15.67
CA ASP A 294 -3.01 -19.63 16.48
C ASP A 294 -3.28 -18.96 17.84
N GLU A 295 -2.43 -18.00 18.24
CA GLU A 295 -2.46 -17.35 19.55
C GLU A 295 -3.24 -16.03 19.54
N GLU A 296 -3.75 -15.61 20.71
CA GLU A 296 -4.31 -14.28 20.90
C GLU A 296 -3.27 -13.20 20.56
N GLN A 297 -3.66 -12.22 19.74
CA GLN A 297 -2.76 -11.13 19.37
C GLN A 297 -2.39 -10.36 20.65
N GLY A 298 -1.09 -10.29 20.96
CA GLY A 298 -0.56 -9.45 22.03
C GLY A 298 -0.87 -7.97 21.78
N ALA A 299 -0.56 -7.11 22.77
CA ALA A 299 -0.74 -5.68 22.62
C ALA A 299 0.05 -5.15 21.38
N PRO A 300 -0.53 -4.24 20.58
CA PRO A 300 0.15 -3.70 19.41
C PRO A 300 1.33 -2.82 19.83
N GLU A 301 2.42 -2.89 19.06
CA GLU A 301 3.66 -2.11 19.22
C GLU A 301 3.59 -0.78 18.46
N SER A 302 2.78 -0.71 17.41
CA SER A 302 2.49 0.56 16.75
C SER A 302 1.04 0.64 16.30
N LEU A 303 0.54 1.86 16.25
CA LEU A 303 -0.70 2.18 15.56
C LEU A 303 -0.40 3.10 14.39
N ARG A 304 -1.08 2.92 13.27
CA ARG A 304 -1.12 3.88 12.18
C ARG A 304 -2.53 4.33 11.95
N LEU A 305 -2.75 5.63 12.02
CA LEU A 305 -4.02 6.21 11.60
C LEU A 305 -3.91 6.51 10.11
N LEU A 306 -4.79 5.89 9.34
CA LEU A 306 -4.92 6.08 7.91
C LEU A 306 -6.06 7.06 7.66
N HIS A 307 -5.73 8.15 7.00
CA HIS A 307 -6.67 9.23 6.71
C HIS A 307 -7.14 9.15 5.26
N ASP A 308 -8.38 9.56 5.00
CA ASP A 308 -8.87 9.80 3.65
C ASP A 308 -8.30 11.11 3.06
N HIS A 309 -8.64 11.39 1.80
CA HIS A 309 -8.20 12.60 1.09
C HIS A 309 -8.68 13.92 1.72
N VAL A 310 -9.63 13.87 2.68
CA VAL A 310 -10.12 15.04 3.44
C VAL A 310 -9.53 15.08 4.85
N GLY A 311 -8.54 14.22 5.15
CA GLY A 311 -7.87 14.17 6.45
C GLY A 311 -8.71 13.55 7.56
N ARG A 312 -9.77 12.79 7.26
CA ARG A 312 -10.55 12.07 8.27
C ARG A 312 -9.96 10.68 8.49
N PRO A 313 -9.70 10.26 9.74
CA PRO A 313 -9.13 8.94 9.98
C PRO A 313 -10.20 7.87 9.77
N ARG A 314 -9.93 6.93 8.86
CA ARG A 314 -10.87 5.87 8.45
C ARG A 314 -10.46 4.51 8.96
N LEU A 315 -9.17 4.21 8.90
CA LEU A 315 -8.62 2.93 9.32
C LEU A 315 -7.55 3.18 10.39
N ILE A 316 -7.57 2.38 11.43
CA ILE A 316 -6.44 2.24 12.36
C ILE A 316 -5.79 0.91 12.02
N MET A 317 -4.50 0.92 11.73
CA MET A 317 -3.71 -0.28 11.57
C MET A 317 -2.88 -0.47 12.82
N ALA A 318 -3.04 -1.61 13.49
CA ALA A 318 -2.30 -1.96 14.68
C ALA A 318 -1.27 -3.05 14.31
N GLU A 319 0.00 -2.74 14.49
CA GLU A 319 1.13 -3.62 14.17
C GLU A 319 1.75 -4.11 15.48
N SER A 320 2.02 -5.40 15.59
CA SER A 320 2.85 -6.02 16.63
C SER A 320 4.03 -6.74 15.95
N ARG A 321 5.03 -7.21 16.72
CA ARG A 321 6.12 -8.05 16.19
C ARG A 321 5.67 -9.22 15.32
N ARG A 322 4.45 -9.73 15.52
CA ARG A 322 3.97 -10.98 14.91
C ARG A 322 2.63 -10.86 14.18
N SER A 323 1.98 -9.70 14.24
CA SER A 323 0.65 -9.54 13.64
C SER A 323 0.40 -8.12 13.18
N LEU A 324 -0.41 -8.02 12.13
CA LEU A 324 -1.02 -6.76 11.70
C LEU A 324 -2.53 -6.94 11.83
N SER A 325 -3.19 -6.05 12.57
CA SER A 325 -4.64 -5.94 12.59
C SER A 325 -5.05 -4.55 12.13
N PHE A 326 -6.29 -4.40 11.71
CA PHE A 326 -6.83 -3.07 11.42
C PHE A 326 -8.26 -2.97 11.95
N SER A 327 -8.59 -1.81 12.50
CA SER A 327 -9.92 -1.44 12.95
C SER A 327 -10.45 -0.32 12.09
N TRP A 328 -11.71 -0.45 11.71
CA TRP A 328 -12.41 0.53 10.91
C TRP A 328 -13.20 1.47 11.81
N MET A 329 -12.92 2.77 11.70
CA MET A 329 -13.46 3.76 12.63
C MET A 329 -14.86 4.27 12.24
N GLN A 330 -15.19 4.28 10.95
CA GLN A 330 -16.48 4.75 10.46
C GLN A 330 -16.90 3.94 9.25
N GLY A 331 -18.10 3.36 9.32
CA GLY A 331 -18.69 2.42 8.38
C GLY A 331 -18.92 2.86 6.92
N SER A 332 -18.09 3.74 6.34
CA SER A 332 -18.35 4.38 5.03
C SER A 332 -17.90 3.55 3.82
N GLU A 333 -18.84 3.29 2.90
CA GLU A 333 -18.64 2.61 1.61
C GLU A 333 -17.83 3.40 0.56
N ASP A 334 -17.17 4.50 0.93
CA ASP A 334 -16.47 5.39 -0.01
C ASP A 334 -15.10 4.82 -0.45
N ASP A 335 -14.76 4.97 -1.75
CA ASP A 335 -13.42 4.72 -2.28
C ASP A 335 -12.36 5.53 -1.50
N PHE A 336 -11.23 4.93 -1.14
CA PHE A 336 -10.23 5.61 -0.31
C PHE A 336 -8.80 5.55 -0.86
N SER A 337 -8.18 6.74 -0.91
CA SER A 337 -6.74 6.94 -1.02
C SER A 337 -6.18 7.25 0.36
N ILE A 338 -5.09 6.60 0.76
CA ILE A 338 -4.57 6.71 2.12
C ILE A 338 -3.23 7.45 2.16
N SER A 339 -3.11 8.37 3.11
CA SER A 339 -1.83 8.80 3.69
C SER A 339 -1.69 8.19 5.10
N SER A 340 -0.56 7.55 5.40
CA SER A 340 -0.32 6.94 6.71
C SER A 340 0.41 7.87 7.66
N GLU A 341 -0.08 7.99 8.90
CA GLU A 341 0.64 8.59 10.02
C GLU A 341 0.97 7.49 11.04
N ALA A 342 2.24 7.32 11.39
CA ALA A 342 2.70 6.30 12.33
C ALA A 342 2.82 6.84 13.76
N LEU A 343 2.22 6.14 14.72
CA LEU A 343 2.36 6.34 16.16
C LEU A 343 3.10 5.13 16.73
N LYS A 344 4.32 5.34 17.25
CA LYS A 344 5.10 4.30 17.95
C LYS A 344 4.71 4.25 19.42
N ILE A 345 4.62 3.04 19.99
CA ILE A 345 4.33 2.78 21.40
C ILE A 345 5.41 1.85 21.98
N GLY A 346 6.32 2.38 22.81
CA GLY A 346 7.20 1.61 23.71
C GLY A 346 8.53 1.03 23.16
N ASP A 347 9.45 0.73 24.10
CA ASP A 347 10.93 0.79 24.01
C ASP A 347 11.73 -0.46 23.54
N ALA A 348 12.96 -0.22 23.04
CA ALA A 348 14.18 -1.04 23.30
C ALA A 348 15.51 -0.35 22.88
N ALA A 349 16.56 -0.58 23.70
CA ALA A 349 17.92 0.03 23.76
C ALA A 349 18.96 -0.61 22.79
N MET A 350 20.28 -0.30 22.66
CA MET A 350 21.35 0.52 23.30
C MET A 350 22.45 0.79 22.22
N SER A 351 23.23 1.88 22.31
CA SER A 351 24.72 1.83 22.41
C SER A 351 25.42 3.21 22.39
N SER A 352 26.32 3.37 23.37
CA SER A 352 27.58 4.13 23.51
C SER A 352 27.73 5.60 23.05
N GLU A 353 28.15 6.37 24.05
CA GLU A 353 28.67 7.74 24.09
C GLU A 353 29.81 8.01 23.11
N GLN A 354 29.82 9.22 22.54
CA GLN A 354 31.02 10.05 22.45
C GLN A 354 30.66 11.53 22.32
N ASP A 355 31.46 12.35 23.01
CA ASP A 355 31.39 13.81 23.10
C ASP A 355 31.20 14.50 21.74
N GLU A 356 30.26 15.45 21.69
CA GLU A 356 30.11 16.34 20.54
C GLU A 356 30.41 17.82 20.86
N PRO A 357 30.93 18.54 19.86
CA PRO A 357 31.23 19.95 19.90
C PRO A 357 29.93 20.79 19.87
N ASN A 358 29.97 21.97 20.46
CA ASN A 358 28.82 22.88 20.51
C ASN A 358 28.44 23.41 19.12
N ALA A 359 27.65 22.66 18.37
CA ALA A 359 26.93 23.16 17.20
C ALA A 359 25.84 24.13 17.68
N GLN A 360 25.85 25.36 17.16
CA GLN A 360 24.87 26.37 17.50
C GLN A 360 23.78 26.41 16.41
N ILE A 361 22.55 26.03 16.77
CA ILE A 361 21.37 26.16 15.91
C ILE A 361 20.68 27.48 16.22
N SER A 362 20.36 28.26 15.18
CA SER A 362 19.49 29.42 15.29
C SER A 362 18.37 29.36 14.25
N ALA A 363 17.20 29.88 14.61
CA ALA A 363 16.02 29.92 13.76
C ALA A 363 15.46 31.34 13.73
N LYS A 364 15.07 31.83 12.55
CA LYS A 364 14.36 33.11 12.38
C LYS A 364 13.23 32.97 11.38
N CYS A 365 12.10 33.58 11.68
CA CYS A 365 11.03 33.76 10.71
C CYS A 365 11.36 34.96 9.81
N VAL A 366 11.20 34.80 8.50
CA VAL A 366 11.31 35.85 7.48
C VAL A 366 10.01 35.90 6.67
N ASP A 367 9.85 36.93 5.84
CA ASP A 367 8.67 37.14 4.99
C ASP A 367 7.35 37.07 5.78
N ASP A 368 7.21 37.94 6.78
CA ASP A 368 6.05 38.04 7.67
C ASP A 368 5.65 36.72 8.38
N GLY A 369 6.60 35.80 8.55
CA GLY A 369 6.38 34.53 9.24
C GLY A 369 5.98 33.38 8.32
N VAL A 370 6.06 33.56 7.00
CA VAL A 370 5.74 32.51 6.01
C VAL A 370 6.89 31.51 5.86
N ILE A 371 8.14 31.98 6.01
CA ILE A 371 9.34 31.16 5.82
C ILE A 371 10.17 31.15 7.10
N ALA A 372 10.62 29.98 7.52
CA ALA A 372 11.60 29.81 8.59
C ALA A 372 12.99 29.60 7.99
N THR A 373 13.95 30.44 8.37
CA THR A 373 15.37 30.23 8.08
C THR A 373 16.02 29.54 9.28
N LEU A 374 16.54 28.33 9.06
CA LEU A 374 17.36 27.61 10.03
C LEU A 374 18.84 27.77 9.66
N THR A 375 19.67 28.12 10.64
CA THR A 375 21.12 28.25 10.48
C THR A 375 21.81 27.34 11.48
N LEU A 376 22.64 26.44 10.97
CA LEU A 376 23.49 25.53 11.74
C LEU A 376 24.94 25.99 11.58
N THR A 377 25.59 26.30 12.70
CA THR A 377 27.01 26.63 12.74
C THR A 377 27.77 25.58 13.54
N ASP A 378 28.70 24.89 12.89
CA ASP A 378 29.61 23.93 13.52
C ASP A 378 31.06 24.42 13.37
N GLY A 379 31.47 25.34 14.26
CA GLY A 379 32.84 25.86 14.46
C GLY A 379 33.49 26.64 13.30
N SER A 380 33.36 26.15 12.08
CA SER A 380 33.99 26.66 10.85
C SER A 380 33.05 26.68 9.64
N THR A 381 31.97 25.90 9.67
CA THR A 381 31.00 25.80 8.56
C THR A 381 29.64 26.31 9.01
N THR A 382 29.03 27.18 8.21
CA THR A 382 27.66 27.68 8.43
C THR A 382 26.77 27.21 7.28
N GLY A 383 25.80 26.35 7.58
CA GLY A 383 24.74 25.94 6.67
C GLY A 383 23.45 26.70 6.99
N SER A 384 22.72 27.13 5.96
CA SER A 384 21.39 27.73 6.15
C SER A 384 20.39 27.13 5.18
N VAL A 385 19.18 26.87 5.67
CA VAL A 385 18.06 26.36 4.88
C VAL A 385 16.82 27.19 5.16
N GLN A 386 16.09 27.50 4.09
CA GLN A 386 14.77 28.11 4.15
C GLN A 386 13.71 27.02 4.04
N LEU A 387 12.75 27.03 4.95
CA LEU A 387 11.67 26.06 5.03
C LEU A 387 10.34 26.79 5.07
N SER A 388 9.40 26.37 4.24
CA SER A 388 7.98 26.69 4.41
C SER A 388 7.45 26.09 5.72
N ALA A 389 6.28 26.55 6.18
CA ALA A 389 5.62 25.97 7.36
C ALA A 389 5.45 24.45 7.26
N SER A 390 5.06 23.93 6.09
CA SER A 390 4.87 22.48 5.89
C SER A 390 6.18 21.69 5.93
N GLU A 391 7.26 22.25 5.41
CA GLU A 391 8.59 21.63 5.45
C GLU A 391 9.15 21.67 6.88
N LEU A 392 8.93 22.76 7.61
CA LEU A 392 9.29 22.89 9.01
C LEU A 392 8.51 21.88 9.88
N ASP A 393 7.20 21.72 9.65
CA ASP A 393 6.39 20.71 10.35
C ASP A 393 6.89 19.29 10.09
N ASN A 394 7.32 19.00 8.85
CA ASN A 394 7.94 17.73 8.51
C ASN A 394 9.28 17.53 9.21
N LEU A 395 10.11 18.57 9.26
CA LEU A 395 11.39 18.54 9.96
C LEU A 395 11.18 18.32 11.46
N ILE A 396 10.27 19.05 12.10
CA ILE A 396 9.94 18.88 13.53
C ILE A 396 9.50 17.45 13.81
N ARG A 397 8.60 16.88 12.99
CA ARG A 397 8.16 15.49 13.14
C ARG A 397 9.31 14.50 12.98
N HIS A 398 10.17 14.72 11.99
CA HIS A 398 11.33 13.88 11.76
C HIS A 398 12.33 13.93 12.92
N LEU A 399 12.62 15.14 13.44
CA LEU A 399 13.51 15.36 14.57
C LEU A 399 12.92 14.81 15.87
N ALA A 400 11.61 14.94 16.10
CA ALA A 400 10.94 14.36 17.26
C ALA A 400 11.05 12.83 17.24
N ARG A 401 10.87 12.21 16.06
CA ARG A 401 11.08 10.77 15.87
C ARG A 401 12.53 10.37 16.17
N ILE A 402 13.51 11.06 15.59
CA ILE A 402 14.93 10.79 15.88
C ILE A 402 15.19 10.96 17.38
N ARG A 403 14.71 12.05 18.00
CA ARG A 403 14.90 12.32 19.43
C ARG A 403 14.33 11.21 20.31
N SER A 404 13.20 10.61 19.94
CA SER A 404 12.63 9.46 20.67
C SER A 404 13.48 8.19 20.58
N GLU A 405 14.35 8.09 19.57
CA GLU A 405 15.27 6.96 19.35
C GLU A 405 16.67 7.23 19.95
N MET A 406 16.97 8.47 20.33
CA MET A 406 18.27 8.89 20.86
C MET A 406 18.44 8.54 22.34
N THR A 407 19.66 8.13 22.69
CA THR A 407 20.13 8.01 24.08
C THR A 407 20.96 9.23 24.49
N PRO A 408 20.77 9.79 25.71
CA PRO A 408 19.83 9.34 26.73
C PRO A 408 18.36 9.64 26.38
N GLU A 409 17.45 8.81 26.90
CA GLU A 409 16.01 9.02 26.78
C GLU A 409 15.63 10.44 27.26
N VAL A 410 14.50 10.97 26.76
CA VAL A 410 13.93 12.18 27.35
C VAL A 410 13.58 11.87 28.80
N PRO A 411 14.07 12.64 29.80
CA PRO A 411 13.76 12.38 31.19
C PRO A 411 12.25 12.30 31.44
N ILE A 412 11.80 11.20 32.05
CA ILE A 412 10.39 10.99 32.42
C ILE A 412 9.97 11.99 33.51
N GLU A 413 10.87 12.29 34.44
CA GLU A 413 10.64 13.28 35.48
C GLU A 413 10.88 14.70 34.96
N LEU A 414 9.96 15.59 35.29
CA LEU A 414 10.17 17.02 35.09
C LEU A 414 11.34 17.50 35.96
N GLU A 415 12.40 17.99 35.31
CA GLU A 415 13.54 18.58 36.01
C GLU A 415 13.08 19.70 36.96
N LYS A 416 13.38 19.56 38.24
CA LYS A 416 13.02 20.55 39.26
C LYS A 416 13.64 21.90 38.93
N GLY A 417 12.81 22.94 38.89
CA GLY A 417 13.24 24.31 38.62
C GLY A 417 13.39 24.67 37.14
N LYS A 418 13.17 23.72 36.22
CA LYS A 418 13.11 24.03 34.78
C LYS A 418 11.80 24.75 34.46
N ALA A 419 11.89 25.87 33.74
CA ALA A 419 10.72 26.56 33.24
C ALA A 419 9.98 25.66 32.22
N ILE A 420 8.69 25.43 32.45
CA ILE A 420 7.83 24.69 31.53
C ILE A 420 7.08 25.72 30.68
N ASN A 421 7.24 25.64 29.37
CA ASN A 421 6.46 26.42 28.42
C ASN A 421 5.05 25.81 28.32
N ALA A 422 4.19 26.10 29.30
CA ALA A 422 2.81 25.64 29.31
C ALA A 422 1.96 26.41 28.29
N VAL A 423 1.12 25.70 27.55
CA VAL A 423 0.08 26.31 26.71
C VAL A 423 -1.12 26.63 27.60
N THR A 424 -1.50 27.90 27.67
CA THR A 424 -2.72 28.31 28.36
C THR A 424 -3.94 28.06 27.49
N ASP A 425 -5.01 27.56 28.12
CA ASP A 425 -6.29 27.21 27.46
C ASP A 425 -6.13 26.34 26.20
N PRO A 426 -5.52 25.14 26.32
CA PRO A 426 -5.33 24.27 25.17
C PRO A 426 -6.69 23.74 24.69
N VAL A 427 -6.91 23.79 23.38
CA VAL A 427 -8.03 23.06 22.78
C VAL A 427 -7.73 21.57 22.92
N TRP A 428 -8.67 20.83 23.50
CA TRP A 428 -8.55 19.39 23.68
C TRP A 428 -9.74 18.64 23.07
N ARG A 429 -9.51 17.37 22.71
CA ARG A 429 -10.54 16.45 22.24
C ARG A 429 -10.27 15.06 22.79
N THR A 430 -11.32 14.30 23.06
CA THR A 430 -11.20 12.87 23.33
C THR A 430 -11.91 12.05 22.27
N ARG A 431 -11.48 10.80 22.10
CA ARG A 431 -12.19 9.80 21.32
C ARG A 431 -12.26 8.48 22.10
N PRO A 432 -13.45 7.88 22.21
CA PRO A 432 -13.61 6.59 22.86
C PRO A 432 -12.79 5.52 22.14
N MET A 433 -12.34 4.53 22.93
CA MET A 433 -11.60 3.31 22.56
C MET A 433 -11.24 3.18 21.08
N LEU A 434 -10.01 3.55 20.73
CA LEU A 434 -9.47 3.50 19.36
C LEU A 434 -9.39 2.06 18.81
N HIS A 435 -9.03 1.11 19.66
CA HIS A 435 -8.87 -0.29 19.29
C HIS A 435 -9.19 -1.21 20.50
N PRO A 436 -9.91 -2.33 20.31
CA PRO A 436 -10.28 -3.22 21.42
C PRO A 436 -9.09 -3.84 22.17
N SER A 437 -7.93 -4.01 21.52
CA SER A 437 -6.71 -4.52 22.16
C SER A 437 -5.89 -3.46 22.91
N MET A 438 -6.29 -2.19 22.85
CA MET A 438 -5.68 -1.11 23.64
C MET A 438 -6.75 -0.40 24.48
N PRO A 439 -7.03 -0.92 25.69
CA PRO A 439 -7.98 -0.29 26.58
C PRO A 439 -7.46 1.09 26.98
N GLY A 440 -8.27 2.13 26.79
CA GLY A 440 -7.92 3.51 27.13
C GLY A 440 -8.69 4.54 26.32
N GLU A 441 -8.53 5.80 26.69
CA GLU A 441 -9.10 6.96 26.01
C GLU A 441 -8.00 7.75 25.29
N LEU A 442 -8.23 8.14 24.04
CA LEU A 442 -7.30 9.04 23.35
C LEU A 442 -7.55 10.47 23.82
N LEU A 443 -6.56 11.10 24.45
CA LEU A 443 -6.52 12.53 24.75
C LEU A 443 -5.70 13.26 23.68
N LEU A 444 -6.35 14.15 22.93
CA LEU A 444 -5.72 15.04 21.96
C LEU A 444 -5.59 16.44 22.55
N LEU A 445 -4.38 16.99 22.60
CA LEU A 445 -4.08 18.35 23.06
C LEU A 445 -3.48 19.17 21.92
N ARG A 446 -4.02 20.37 21.63
CA ARG A 446 -3.47 21.28 20.61
C ARG A 446 -2.32 22.10 21.18
N HIS A 447 -1.12 21.91 20.65
CA HIS A 447 0.05 22.73 20.95
C HIS A 447 0.36 23.69 19.79
N ARG A 448 0.39 25.01 20.02
CA ARG A 448 0.46 26.03 18.94
C ARG A 448 1.54 25.76 17.88
N GLY A 449 2.74 25.38 18.29
CA GLY A 449 3.85 25.07 17.38
C GLY A 449 4.04 23.60 16.98
N LEU A 450 3.32 22.65 17.57
CA LEU A 450 3.52 21.20 17.33
C LEU A 450 2.28 20.50 16.73
N GLY A 451 1.22 21.25 16.43
CA GLY A 451 -0.01 20.65 15.93
C GLY A 451 -0.88 20.05 17.04
N TRP A 452 -1.52 18.92 16.73
CA TRP A 452 -2.25 18.09 17.68
C TRP A 452 -1.33 16.99 18.21
N LEU A 453 -1.26 16.85 19.53
CA LEU A 453 -0.50 15.80 20.20
C LEU A 453 -1.48 14.79 20.80
N GLY A 454 -1.27 13.50 20.56
CA GLY A 454 -2.14 12.42 21.01
C GLY A 454 -1.51 11.56 22.08
N PHE A 455 -2.28 11.30 23.14
CA PHE A 455 -1.88 10.47 24.28
C PHE A 455 -2.97 9.44 24.53
N VAL A 456 -2.63 8.16 24.52
CA VAL A 456 -3.56 7.10 24.94
C VAL A 456 -3.43 6.93 26.44
N LEU A 457 -4.50 7.27 27.17
CA LEU A 457 -4.54 7.15 28.62
C LEU A 457 -5.19 5.82 29.00
N PRO A 458 -4.48 4.91 29.71
CA PRO A 458 -5.08 3.70 30.24
C PRO A 458 -6.25 4.00 31.19
N PRO A 459 -7.21 3.08 31.40
CA PRO A 459 -8.40 3.36 32.19
C PRO A 459 -8.13 3.87 33.62
N HIS A 460 -7.07 3.40 34.26
CA HIS A 460 -6.69 3.86 35.60
C HIS A 460 -6.15 5.30 35.59
N GLU A 461 -5.38 5.70 34.56
CA GLU A 461 -4.91 7.06 34.38
C GLU A 461 -6.04 8.02 34.01
N VAL A 462 -6.99 7.58 33.17
CA VAL A 462 -8.21 8.36 32.87
C VAL A 462 -8.99 8.67 34.15
N ALA A 463 -9.18 7.66 35.00
CA ALA A 463 -9.86 7.83 36.29
C ALA A 463 -9.09 8.76 37.23
N ALA A 464 -7.77 8.59 37.34
CA ALA A 464 -6.91 9.42 38.18
C ALA A 464 -6.89 10.89 37.73
N LEU A 465 -6.69 11.13 36.43
CA LEU A 465 -6.71 12.46 35.83
C LEU A 465 -8.07 13.13 35.98
N GLY A 466 -9.16 12.40 35.69
CA GLY A 466 -10.53 12.90 35.84
C GLY A 466 -10.83 13.31 37.29
N ALA A 467 -10.48 12.46 38.27
CA ALA A 467 -10.67 12.76 39.69
C ALA A 467 -9.86 14.00 40.12
N TYR A 468 -8.62 14.13 39.64
CA TYR A 468 -7.77 15.28 39.93
C TYR A 468 -8.35 16.58 39.37
N LEU A 469 -8.80 16.58 38.11
CA LEU A 469 -9.35 17.77 37.44
C LEU A 469 -10.65 18.22 38.09
N VAL A 470 -11.55 17.29 38.43
CA VAL A 470 -12.80 17.61 39.16
C VAL A 470 -12.48 18.28 40.49
N LYS A 471 -11.62 17.65 41.31
CA LYS A 471 -11.21 18.19 42.61
C LYS A 471 -10.55 19.57 42.50
N SER A 472 -9.78 19.80 41.43
CA SER A 472 -9.05 21.06 41.23
C SER A 472 -9.96 22.19 40.71
N SER A 473 -11.07 21.86 40.06
CA SER A 473 -12.04 22.84 39.58
C SER A 473 -12.93 23.45 40.68
N GLU A 474 -12.92 22.84 41.87
CA GLU A 474 -13.70 23.28 43.04
C GLU A 474 -12.92 24.25 43.96
N GLN A 475 -11.63 24.48 43.68
CA GLN A 475 -10.75 25.43 44.39
C GLN A 475 -10.73 26.78 43.68
#